data_AF-A0A3D9V2R3-F1
#
_entry.id   AF-A0A3D9V2R3-F1
#
_cell.length_a   1.000
_cell.length_b   1.000
_cell.length_c   1.000
_cell.angle_alpha   90.00
_cell.angle_beta   90.00
_cell.angle_gamma   90.00
#
_symmetry.space_group_name_H-M   'P 1'
#
loop_
_entity.id
_entity.type
_entity.pdbx_description
1 polymer ?
#
loop_
_entity_poly.entity_id
_entity_poly.type
_entity_poly.pdbx_seq_one_letter_code
_entity_poly.pdbx_strand_id
1 'polypeptide(L)'
;MAGGVVRDLARSRARPIIARAALAGCLIAALTGCGSLSRREAAVTAVARQFRSAVAAGNAAVACGLLAPQTRRELERSADLPCDRALADADVPTHGHHVDTVDVYGDQARVVFAGDTVFLASFSAGWRITAAGCVYRGDQPYDCVISGR
;
A
#
# COMPACT_ATOMS: atom_id res chain seq x y z
N MET A 1 47.85 -23.61 63.16
CA MET A 1 46.55 -23.43 63.85
C MET A 1 46.00 -22.06 63.50
N ALA A 2 44.71 -22.00 63.12
CA ALA A 2 43.83 -20.85 62.82
C ALA A 2 44.30 -19.86 61.73
N GLY A 3 43.55 -19.48 60.70
CA GLY A 3 42.11 -19.53 60.44
C GLY A 3 41.60 -18.10 60.19
N GLY A 4 41.05 -17.80 59.01
CA GLY A 4 40.40 -16.50 58.77
C GLY A 4 40.18 -16.15 57.29
N VAL A 5 39.06 -16.61 56.73
CA VAL A 5 38.42 -16.11 55.50
C VAL A 5 37.38 -15.08 55.92
N VAL A 6 37.30 -13.86 55.33
CA VAL A 6 36.03 -13.27 54.84
C VAL A 6 36.29 -12.17 53.79
N ARG A 7 35.46 -12.19 52.76
CA ARG A 7 35.28 -11.30 51.60
C ARG A 7 34.94 -9.85 51.97
N ASP A 8 35.30 -8.90 51.11
CA ASP A 8 34.49 -7.69 50.96
C ASP A 8 34.23 -7.30 49.50
N LEU A 9 32.94 -7.13 49.24
CA LEU A 9 32.28 -6.88 47.96
C LEU A 9 32.12 -5.36 47.79
N ALA A 10 32.83 -4.74 46.86
CA ALA A 10 32.51 -3.37 46.43
C ALA A 10 32.26 -3.33 44.93
N ARG A 11 31.19 -4.03 44.53
CA ARG A 11 30.59 -4.00 43.19
C ARG A 11 29.39 -3.05 43.25
N SER A 12 29.31 -2.14 42.27
CA SER A 12 28.09 -1.43 41.82
C SER A 12 27.55 -0.23 42.63
N ARG A 13 27.75 0.99 42.08
CA ARG A 13 26.79 2.12 42.25
C ARG A 13 26.42 2.87 40.97
N ALA A 14 27.01 2.56 39.80
CA ALA A 14 26.74 3.26 38.54
C ALA A 14 25.77 2.54 37.58
N ARG A 15 25.15 1.43 38.00
CA ARG A 15 24.32 0.57 37.13
C ARG A 15 22.83 0.92 36.95
N PRO A 16 22.12 1.66 37.84
CA PRO A 16 20.66 1.74 37.73
C PRO A 16 20.16 2.82 36.74
N ILE A 17 20.99 3.81 36.40
CA ILE A 17 20.57 4.96 35.58
C ILE A 17 20.63 4.61 34.08
N ILE A 18 21.66 3.88 33.66
CA ILE A 18 21.87 3.49 32.25
C ILE A 18 20.81 2.46 31.80
N ALA A 19 20.40 1.57 32.70
CA ALA A 19 19.38 0.54 32.41
C ALA A 19 17.97 1.14 32.16
N ARG A 20 17.62 2.23 32.85
CA ARG A 20 16.31 2.90 32.69
C ARG A 20 16.20 3.71 31.40
N ALA A 21 17.29 4.36 30.99
CA ALA A 21 17.34 5.10 29.73
C ALA A 21 17.25 4.19 28.50
N ALA A 22 17.87 2.99 28.56
CA ALA A 22 17.81 2.01 27.49
C ALA A 22 16.39 1.43 27.27
N LEU A 23 15.64 1.17 28.34
CA LEU A 23 14.23 0.73 28.24
C LEU A 23 13.31 1.83 27.70
N ALA A 24 13.51 3.09 28.08
CA ALA A 24 12.73 4.21 27.58
C ALA A 24 13.01 4.50 26.09
N GLY A 25 14.26 4.39 25.64
CA GLY A 25 14.64 4.58 24.22
C GLY A 25 14.08 3.50 23.30
N CYS A 26 14.07 2.23 23.74
CA CYS A 26 13.54 1.12 22.94
C CYS A 26 12.02 1.22 22.72
N LEU A 27 11.29 1.80 23.69
CA LEU A 27 9.84 2.00 23.59
C LEU A 27 9.45 3.08 22.56
N ILE A 28 10.29 4.09 22.35
CA ILE A 28 10.03 5.21 21.42
C ILE A 28 10.28 4.79 19.97
N ALA A 29 11.28 3.93 19.72
CA ALA A 29 11.61 3.46 18.36
C ALA A 29 10.54 2.52 17.75
N ALA A 30 9.76 1.82 18.58
CA ALA A 30 8.70 0.94 18.10
C ALA A 30 7.51 1.69 17.46
N LEU A 31 7.34 2.99 17.76
CA LEU A 31 6.20 3.78 17.32
C LEU A 31 6.33 4.36 15.91
N THR A 32 7.55 4.43 15.34
CA THR A 32 7.77 5.06 14.02
C THR A 32 7.42 4.14 12.84
N GLY A 33 7.26 2.83 13.06
CA GLY A 33 6.94 1.86 12.01
C GLY A 33 5.49 1.95 11.52
N CYS A 34 4.51 1.98 12.44
CA CYS A 34 3.08 1.95 12.09
C CYS A 34 2.60 3.21 11.37
N GLY A 35 3.13 4.40 11.71
CA GLY A 35 2.76 5.65 11.05
C GLY A 35 3.16 5.73 9.58
N SER A 36 4.12 4.90 9.15
CA SER A 36 4.52 4.80 7.75
C SER A 36 3.51 3.97 6.94
N LEU A 37 3.03 2.84 7.48
CA LEU A 37 2.06 1.97 6.80
C LEU A 37 0.72 2.67 6.61
N SER A 38 0.15 3.27 7.66
CA SER A 38 -1.14 3.96 7.57
C SER A 38 -1.12 5.12 6.57
N ARG A 39 0.02 5.81 6.44
CA ARG A 39 0.20 6.86 5.44
C ARG A 39 0.23 6.30 4.02
N ARG A 40 0.85 5.14 3.84
CA ARG A 40 0.90 4.45 2.54
C ARG A 40 -0.47 3.93 2.15
N GLU A 41 -1.19 3.30 3.07
CA GLU A 41 -2.58 2.87 2.88
C GLU A 41 -3.47 4.06 2.45
N ALA A 42 -3.40 5.18 3.18
CA ALA A 42 -4.14 6.39 2.83
C ALA A 42 -3.81 6.93 1.43
N ALA A 43 -2.52 6.93 1.05
CA ALA A 43 -2.08 7.36 -0.28
C ALA A 43 -2.60 6.44 -1.39
N VAL A 44 -2.55 5.13 -1.18
CA VAL A 44 -3.08 4.12 -2.10
C VAL A 44 -4.58 4.28 -2.26
N THR A 45 -5.33 4.41 -1.15
CA THR A 45 -6.78 4.64 -1.18
C THR A 45 -7.14 5.91 -1.94
N ALA A 46 -6.37 6.99 -1.74
CA ALA A 46 -6.60 8.26 -2.44
C ALA A 46 -6.45 8.10 -3.96
N VAL A 47 -5.39 7.44 -4.43
CA VAL A 47 -5.17 7.19 -5.87
C VAL A 47 -6.27 6.30 -6.46
N ALA A 48 -6.66 5.23 -5.76
CA ALA A 48 -7.72 4.34 -6.22
C ALA A 48 -9.07 5.06 -6.32
N ARG A 49 -9.44 5.86 -5.31
CA ARG A 49 -10.65 6.69 -5.35
C ARG A 49 -10.59 7.74 -6.46
N GLN A 50 -9.45 8.41 -6.63
CA GLN A 50 -9.29 9.41 -7.67
C GLN A 50 -9.49 8.80 -9.05
N PHE A 51 -8.91 7.63 -9.32
CA PHE A 51 -9.10 6.89 -10.56
C PHE A 51 -10.59 6.57 -10.80
N ARG A 52 -11.26 5.93 -9.84
CA ARG A 52 -12.69 5.57 -9.99
C ARG A 52 -13.59 6.79 -10.16
N SER A 53 -13.29 7.88 -9.46
CA SER A 53 -14.02 9.15 -9.61
C SER A 53 -13.80 9.78 -10.99
N ALA A 54 -12.58 9.68 -11.54
CA ALA A 54 -12.27 10.21 -12.87
C ALA A 54 -12.95 9.39 -13.96
N VAL A 55 -12.98 8.05 -13.84
CA VAL A 55 -13.76 7.17 -14.73
C VAL A 55 -15.25 7.53 -14.65
N ALA A 56 -15.81 7.64 -13.45
CA ALA A 56 -17.23 7.97 -13.25
C ALA A 56 -17.61 9.33 -13.84
N ALA A 57 -16.71 10.30 -13.79
CA ALA A 57 -16.90 11.65 -14.32
C ALA A 57 -16.56 11.77 -15.82
N GLY A 58 -16.13 10.69 -16.49
CA GLY A 58 -15.65 10.74 -17.88
C GLY A 58 -14.36 11.55 -18.07
N ASN A 59 -13.62 11.83 -17.00
CA ASN A 59 -12.35 12.54 -17.05
C ASN A 59 -11.20 11.58 -17.41
N ALA A 60 -11.19 11.18 -18.68
CA ALA A 60 -10.25 10.22 -19.21
C ALA A 60 -8.78 10.66 -19.06
N ALA A 61 -8.48 11.95 -19.19
CA ALA A 61 -7.12 12.47 -19.03
C ALA A 61 -6.55 12.18 -17.63
N VAL A 62 -7.35 12.42 -16.58
CA VAL A 62 -6.95 12.11 -15.20
C VAL A 62 -6.85 10.60 -15.00
N ALA A 63 -7.86 9.85 -15.44
CA ALA A 63 -7.89 8.40 -15.23
C ALA A 63 -6.72 7.69 -15.94
N CYS A 64 -6.49 7.99 -17.22
CA CYS A 64 -5.33 7.52 -17.98
C CYS A 64 -4.03 7.93 -17.32
N GLY A 65 -3.92 9.15 -16.79
CA GLY A 65 -2.74 9.67 -16.07
C GLY A 65 -2.39 8.87 -14.80
N LEU A 66 -3.37 8.21 -14.18
CA LEU A 66 -3.18 7.38 -12.99
C LEU A 66 -2.79 5.93 -13.31
N LEU A 67 -2.99 5.48 -14.55
CA LEU A 67 -2.55 4.15 -14.99
C LEU A 67 -1.03 4.01 -14.95
N ALA A 68 -0.57 2.83 -14.58
CA ALA A 68 0.83 2.45 -14.77
C ALA A 68 1.16 2.47 -16.27
N PRO A 69 2.39 2.84 -16.67
CA PRO A 69 2.74 2.93 -18.08
C PRO A 69 2.49 1.64 -18.87
N GLN A 70 2.71 0.47 -18.26
CA GLN A 70 2.42 -0.82 -18.88
C GLN A 70 0.92 -1.05 -19.05
N THR A 71 0.11 -0.80 -18.01
CA THR A 71 -1.36 -0.91 -18.07
C THR A 71 -1.97 0.00 -19.12
N ARG A 72 -1.48 1.23 -19.24
CA ARG A 72 -1.94 2.16 -20.30
C ARG A 72 -1.64 1.59 -21.69
N ARG A 73 -0.40 1.15 -21.93
CA ARG A 73 0.00 0.57 -23.22
C ARG A 73 -0.79 -0.70 -23.54
N GLU A 74 -1.09 -1.54 -22.54
CA GLU A 74 -1.85 -2.76 -22.73
C GLU A 74 -3.30 -2.46 -23.11
N LEU A 75 -3.93 -1.51 -22.42
CA LEU A 75 -5.28 -1.05 -22.72
C LEU A 75 -5.36 -0.49 -24.14
N GLU A 76 -4.44 0.39 -24.51
CA GLU A 76 -4.37 0.99 -25.85
C GLU A 76 -4.17 -0.07 -26.93
N ARG A 77 -3.25 -1.02 -26.71
CA ARG A 77 -2.95 -2.09 -27.67
C ARG A 77 -4.11 -3.06 -27.83
N SER A 78 -4.76 -3.45 -26.74
CA SER A 78 -5.86 -4.42 -26.76
C SER A 78 -7.10 -3.86 -27.44
N ALA A 79 -7.38 -2.57 -27.25
CA ALA A 79 -8.52 -1.90 -27.85
C ALA A 79 -8.23 -1.33 -29.26
N ASP A 80 -6.95 -1.26 -29.66
CA ASP A 80 -6.49 -0.52 -30.85
C ASP A 80 -6.99 0.94 -30.87
N LEU A 81 -6.96 1.58 -29.71
CA LEU A 81 -7.49 2.91 -29.47
C LEU A 81 -6.58 3.69 -28.52
N PRO A 82 -6.55 5.03 -28.60
CA PRO A 82 -5.89 5.84 -27.57
C PRO A 82 -6.56 5.64 -26.21
N CYS A 83 -5.80 5.83 -25.12
CA CYS A 83 -6.25 5.46 -23.77
C CYS A 83 -7.59 6.07 -23.38
N ASP A 84 -7.88 7.30 -23.80
CA ASP A 84 -9.13 7.98 -23.48
C ASP A 84 -10.35 7.26 -24.04
N ARG A 85 -10.26 6.76 -25.28
CA ARG A 85 -11.33 5.97 -25.90
C ARG A 85 -11.34 4.54 -25.40
N ALA A 86 -10.18 3.90 -25.31
CA ALA A 86 -10.07 2.54 -24.80
C ALA A 86 -10.60 2.43 -23.37
N LEU A 87 -10.38 3.44 -22.52
CA LEU A 87 -10.90 3.48 -21.15
C LEU A 87 -12.40 3.78 -21.10
N ALA A 88 -12.94 4.58 -22.03
CA ALA A 88 -14.37 4.82 -22.11
C ALA A 88 -15.15 3.55 -22.53
N ASP A 89 -14.54 2.74 -23.39
CA ASP A 89 -15.09 1.45 -23.82
C ASP A 89 -14.82 0.33 -22.79
N ALA A 90 -13.83 0.51 -21.91
CA ALA A 90 -13.59 -0.37 -20.78
C ALA A 90 -14.64 -0.09 -19.70
N ASP A 91 -15.60 -1.01 -19.53
CA ASP A 91 -16.67 -0.97 -18.53
C ASP A 91 -16.15 -1.13 -17.09
N VAL A 92 -15.25 -0.25 -16.64
CA VAL A 92 -14.65 -0.28 -15.30
C VAL A 92 -15.73 0.08 -14.26
N PRO A 93 -16.00 -0.79 -13.27
CA PRO A 93 -16.98 -0.53 -12.22
C PRO A 93 -16.63 0.71 -11.37
N THR A 94 -17.57 1.66 -11.31
CA THR A 94 -17.44 2.89 -10.51
C THR A 94 -18.41 2.98 -9.34
N HIS A 95 -19.30 2.00 -9.19
CA HIS A 95 -20.28 1.92 -8.10
C HIS A 95 -19.68 1.32 -6.82
N GLY A 96 -20.24 1.64 -5.65
CA GLY A 96 -19.72 1.15 -4.38
C GLY A 96 -18.45 1.89 -3.94
N HIS A 97 -18.62 3.08 -3.38
CA HIS A 97 -17.51 3.97 -2.98
C HIS A 97 -16.86 3.59 -1.65
N HIS A 98 -17.50 2.70 -0.89
CA HIS A 98 -16.96 2.18 0.36
C HIS A 98 -15.70 1.35 0.09
N VAL A 99 -14.68 1.57 0.91
CA VAL A 99 -13.42 0.81 0.87
C VAL A 99 -13.50 -0.21 1.99
N ASP A 100 -13.50 -1.49 1.63
CA ASP A 100 -13.61 -2.58 2.60
C ASP A 100 -12.24 -2.95 3.17
N THR A 101 -11.24 -3.05 2.30
CA THR A 101 -9.88 -3.47 2.66
C THR A 101 -8.84 -2.69 1.89
N VAL A 102 -7.74 -2.35 2.55
CA VAL A 102 -6.54 -1.79 1.93
C VAL A 102 -5.36 -2.62 2.39
N ASP A 103 -4.63 -3.17 1.43
CA ASP A 103 -3.42 -3.95 1.70
C ASP A 103 -2.24 -3.30 1.00
N VAL A 104 -1.11 -3.16 1.70
CA VAL A 104 0.14 -2.67 1.14
C VAL A 104 1.24 -3.67 1.45
N TYR A 105 1.87 -4.23 0.42
CA TYR A 105 2.95 -5.21 0.54
C TYR A 105 4.13 -4.80 -0.33
N GLY A 106 5.26 -4.44 0.28
CA GLY A 106 6.44 -4.01 -0.47
C GLY A 106 6.13 -2.77 -1.30
N ASP A 107 6.25 -2.87 -2.62
CA ASP A 107 5.93 -1.86 -3.62
C ASP A 107 4.55 -2.04 -4.26
N GLN A 108 3.78 -3.03 -3.83
CA GLN A 108 2.45 -3.34 -4.34
C GLN A 108 1.36 -2.98 -3.34
N ALA A 109 0.15 -2.75 -3.84
CA ALA A 109 -1.01 -2.52 -3.02
C ALA A 109 -2.30 -3.00 -3.68
N ARG A 110 -3.30 -3.28 -2.84
CA ARG A 110 -4.65 -3.68 -3.22
C ARG A 110 -5.67 -2.84 -2.45
N VAL A 111 -6.67 -2.34 -3.14
CA VAL A 111 -7.84 -1.67 -2.55
C VAL A 111 -9.08 -2.45 -2.96
N VAL A 112 -9.78 -3.00 -1.98
CA VAL A 112 -11.06 -3.67 -2.19
C VAL A 112 -12.16 -2.66 -1.92
N PHE A 113 -12.97 -2.39 -2.93
CA PHE A 113 -14.22 -1.67 -2.81
C PHE A 113 -15.39 -2.66 -2.83
N ALA A 114 -16.56 -2.22 -2.39
CA ALA A 114 -17.77 -3.03 -2.44
C ALA A 114 -18.15 -3.50 -3.87
N GLY A 115 -17.75 -2.75 -4.91
CA GLY A 115 -18.05 -3.08 -6.31
C GLY A 115 -16.94 -3.82 -7.07
N ASP A 116 -15.67 -3.58 -6.72
CA ASP A 116 -14.51 -4.13 -7.44
C ASP A 116 -13.22 -4.04 -6.61
N THR A 117 -12.17 -4.68 -7.12
CA THR A 117 -10.81 -4.54 -6.59
C THR A 117 -9.93 -3.74 -7.54
N VAL A 118 -9.07 -2.89 -6.97
CA VAL A 118 -8.07 -2.10 -7.69
C VAL A 118 -6.67 -2.47 -7.18
N PHE A 119 -5.75 -2.75 -8.10
CA PHE A 119 -4.35 -3.03 -7.79
C PHE A 119 -3.46 -1.86 -8.19
N LEU A 120 -2.46 -1.59 -7.36
CA LEU A 120 -1.51 -0.50 -7.57
C LEU A 120 -0.07 -0.97 -7.33
N ALA A 121 0.86 -0.32 -8.02
CA ALA A 121 2.29 -0.42 -7.76
C ALA A 121 2.90 0.95 -7.49
N SER A 122 3.95 0.99 -6.69
CA SER A 122 4.71 2.20 -6.37
C SER A 122 5.73 2.47 -7.47
N PHE A 123 5.64 3.64 -8.09
CA PHE A 123 6.63 4.16 -9.03
C PHE A 123 7.38 5.35 -8.42
N SER A 124 8.45 5.80 -9.08
CA SER A 124 9.17 7.02 -8.70
C SER A 124 8.26 8.26 -8.64
N ALA A 125 7.23 8.31 -9.49
CA ALA A 125 6.23 9.37 -9.53
C ALA A 125 5.03 9.14 -8.58
N GLY A 126 5.08 8.11 -7.72
CA GLY A 126 4.00 7.73 -6.81
C GLY A 126 3.26 6.46 -7.25
N TRP A 127 2.16 6.15 -6.54
CA TRP A 127 1.34 4.98 -6.83
C TRP A 127 0.62 5.09 -8.18
N ARG A 128 0.58 3.99 -8.92
CA ARG A 128 -0.12 3.88 -10.21
C ARG A 128 -0.99 2.64 -10.27
N ILE A 129 -2.11 2.75 -10.96
CA ILE A 129 -3.07 1.65 -11.16
C ILE A 129 -2.45 0.61 -12.10
N THR A 130 -2.25 -0.61 -11.64
CA THR A 130 -1.77 -1.73 -12.45
C THR A 130 -2.91 -2.59 -13.00
N ALA A 131 -4.03 -2.66 -12.29
CA ALA A 131 -5.27 -3.28 -12.72
C ALA A 131 -6.49 -2.69 -11.99
N ALA A 132 -7.66 -2.70 -12.63
CA ALA A 132 -8.92 -2.20 -12.03
C ALA A 132 -10.14 -2.94 -12.60
N GLY A 133 -11.28 -2.83 -11.90
CA GLY A 133 -12.46 -3.61 -12.22
C GLY A 133 -12.24 -5.10 -11.97
N CYS A 134 -11.45 -5.44 -10.95
CA CYS A 134 -11.05 -6.81 -10.70
C CYS A 134 -12.04 -7.54 -9.79
N VAL A 135 -12.45 -8.74 -10.18
CA VAL A 135 -13.34 -9.62 -9.43
C VAL A 135 -12.57 -10.85 -8.95
N TYR A 136 -12.76 -11.21 -7.67
CA TYR A 136 -12.14 -12.39 -7.07
C TYR A 136 -12.73 -13.68 -7.65
N ARG A 137 -11.88 -14.66 -7.98
CA ARG A 137 -12.24 -15.91 -8.65
C ARG A 137 -11.80 -17.17 -7.89
N GLY A 138 -11.65 -17.08 -6.56
CA GLY A 138 -11.22 -18.21 -5.74
C GLY A 138 -9.70 -18.45 -5.84
N ASP A 139 -9.33 -19.62 -6.36
CA ASP A 139 -7.94 -20.04 -6.57
C ASP A 139 -7.33 -19.52 -7.89
N GLN A 140 -8.15 -18.93 -8.77
CA GLN A 140 -7.72 -18.32 -10.02
C GLN A 140 -7.24 -16.87 -9.81
N PRO A 141 -6.39 -16.35 -10.73
CA PRO A 141 -6.11 -14.92 -10.79
C PRO A 141 -7.39 -14.09 -10.86
N TYR A 142 -7.32 -12.85 -10.35
CA TYR A 142 -8.43 -11.91 -10.49
C TYR A 142 -8.77 -11.71 -11.97
N ASP A 143 -10.07 -11.64 -12.25
CA ASP A 143 -10.57 -11.27 -13.56
C ASP A 143 -10.78 -9.75 -13.58
N CYS A 144 -10.01 -9.05 -14.42
CA CYS A 144 -9.92 -7.59 -14.40
C CYS A 144 -10.34 -7.01 -15.75
N VAL A 145 -11.16 -5.96 -15.71
CA VAL A 145 -11.54 -5.18 -16.91
C VAL A 145 -10.30 -4.56 -17.57
N ILE A 146 -9.39 -4.01 -16.77
CA ILE A 146 -8.10 -3.50 -17.26
C ILE A 146 -6.95 -4.09 -16.45
N SER A 147 -5.88 -4.51 -17.11
CA SER A 147 -4.65 -5.00 -16.47
C SER A 147 -3.43 -4.81 -17.37
N GLY A 148 -2.24 -4.61 -16.78
CA GLY A 148 -0.99 -4.40 -17.51
C GLY A 148 -0.13 -5.66 -17.58
N ARG A 149 -0.61 -6.71 -18.26
CA ARG A 149 0.05 -8.01 -18.38
C ARG A 149 0.12 -8.45 -19.83
#